data_AF-A0A7C4L1M2-F1
#
_entry.id   AF-A0A7C4L1M2-F1
#
_cell.length_a   1.000
_cell.length_b   1.000
_cell.length_c   1.000
_cell.angle_alpha   90.00
_cell.angle_beta   90.00
_cell.angle_gamma   90.00
#
_symmetry.space_group_name_H-M   'P 1'
#
loop_
_entity.id
_entity.type
_entity.pdbx_description
1 polymer ?
#
loop_
_entity_poly.entity_id
_entity_poly.type
_entity_poly.pdbx_seq_one_letter_code
_entity_poly.pdbx_strand_id
1 'polypeptide(L)' 'MAEGMSDPVECHSGYEYAERPVALHWQGERLEIEAVEAEWRIPGGKRFRVRVKDGRIFELFYGELYDEWRIHAV' A
#
# COMPACT_ATOMS: atom_id res chain seq x y z
N MET A 1 15.16 -21.71 -2.50
CA MET A 1 15.27 -20.29 -2.89
C MET A 1 14.00 -19.63 -2.42
N ALA A 2 13.95 -19.31 -1.12
CA ALA A 2 12.96 -18.40 -0.57
C ALA A 2 13.55 -16.99 -0.79
N GLU A 3 12.82 -15.91 -1.00
CA GLU A 3 11.62 -15.49 -0.29
C GLU A 3 10.75 -14.67 -1.24
N GLY A 4 9.45 -14.98 -1.30
CA GLY A 4 8.47 -14.03 -1.81
C GLY A 4 8.41 -12.87 -0.83
N MET A 5 9.12 -11.78 -1.13
CA MET A 5 8.94 -10.50 -0.46
C MET A 5 7.82 -9.75 -1.19
N SER A 6 6.65 -10.37 -1.23
CA SER A 6 5.41 -9.63 -1.43
C SER A 6 5.24 -8.84 -0.14
N ASP A 7 5.61 -7.56 -0.07
CA ASP A 7 5.23 -6.73 1.08
C ASP A 7 3.68 -6.65 1.06
N PRO A 8 2.95 -7.46 1.87
CA PRO A 8 1.53 -7.61 1.68
C PRO A 8 0.84 -6.31 2.11
N VAL A 9 0.43 -5.50 1.14
CA VAL A 9 -0.60 -4.50 1.38
C VAL A 9 -1.90 -5.28 1.58
N GLU A 10 -2.42 -5.28 2.81
CA GLU A 10 -3.68 -5.91 3.14
C GLU A 10 -4.82 -5.02 2.60
N CYS A 11 -5.50 -5.48 1.56
CA CYS A 11 -6.69 -4.85 1.01
C CYS A 11 -7.93 -5.58 1.55
N HIS A 12 -8.80 -4.87 2.27
CA HIS A 12 -10.05 -5.47 2.74
C HIS A 12 -11.10 -5.49 1.61
N SER A 13 -11.25 -6.64 0.95
CA SER A 13 -12.32 -6.91 -0.01
C SER A 13 -13.63 -7.24 0.71
N GLY A 14 -14.30 -6.22 1.25
CA GLY A 14 -15.56 -6.39 1.97
C GLY A 14 -16.68 -5.51 1.42
N TYR A 15 -17.44 -6.07 0.48
CA TYR A 15 -18.82 -5.69 0.14
C TYR A 15 -19.08 -4.35 -0.58
N GLU A 16 -18.20 -3.36 -0.48
CA GLU A 16 -18.13 -2.20 -1.38
C GLU A 16 -16.73 -2.15 -2.00
N TYR A 17 -16.68 -1.88 -3.30
CA TYR A 17 -15.54 -2.18 -4.17
C TYR A 17 -14.20 -1.56 -3.70
N ALA A 18 -13.28 -2.41 -3.21
CA ALA A 18 -11.85 -2.48 -3.56
C ALA A 18 -10.97 -1.21 -3.71
N GLU A 19 -11.01 -0.20 -2.82
CA GLU A 19 -10.11 0.97 -2.98
C GLU A 19 -9.28 1.42 -1.76
N ARG A 20 -9.42 0.82 -0.56
CA ARG A 20 -8.64 1.26 0.62
C ARG A 20 -7.76 0.17 1.22
N PRO A 21 -6.42 0.25 1.09
CA PRO A 21 -5.53 -0.59 1.88
C PRO A 21 -5.76 -0.33 3.37
N VAL A 22 -5.90 -1.38 4.17
CA VAL A 22 -6.21 -1.31 5.61
C VAL A 22 -5.00 -1.49 6.50
N ALA A 23 -3.99 -2.20 6.01
CA ALA A 23 -2.71 -2.33 6.68
C ALA A 23 -1.62 -2.59 5.64
N LEU A 24 -0.40 -2.19 5.97
CA LEU A 24 0.79 -2.43 5.17
C LEU A 24 1.85 -3.05 6.07
N HIS A 25 2.54 -4.06 5.56
CA HIS A 25 3.71 -4.62 6.22
C HIS A 25 4.96 -3.88 5.71
N TRP A 26 5.67 -3.20 6.59
CA TRP A 26 6.88 -2.43 6.28
C TRP A 26 8.00 -2.81 7.24
N GLN A 27 9.17 -3.20 6.70
CA GLN A 27 10.35 -3.60 7.48
C GLN A 27 10.07 -4.68 8.55
N GLY A 28 9.13 -5.60 8.27
CA GLY A 28 8.72 -6.64 9.22
C GLY A 28 7.72 -6.18 10.29
N GLU A 29 7.27 -4.92 10.25
CA GLU A 29 6.24 -4.39 11.12
C GLU A 29 4.91 -4.21 10.37
N ARG A 30 3.81 -4.62 10.99
CA ARG A 30 2.47 -4.38 10.47
C ARG A 30 2.00 -3.00 10.89
N LEU A 31 1.74 -2.13 9.92
CA LEU A 31 1.27 -0.77 10.12
C LEU A 31 -0.19 -0.66 9.64
N GLU A 32 -1.10 -0.42 10.58
CA GLU A 32 -2.52 -0.19 10.28
C GLU A 32 -2.72 1.19 9.64
N ILE A 33 -3.37 1.21 8.49
CA ILE A 33 -3.74 2.43 7.78
C ILE A 33 -4.98 3.02 8.46
N GLU A 34 -4.84 4.27 8.92
CA GLU A 34 -5.91 5.07 9.51
C GLU A 34 -6.81 5.68 8.42
N ALA A 35 -6.19 6.25 7.38
CA ALA A 35 -6.92 6.87 6.27
C ALA A 35 -6.08 6.86 4.99
N VAL A 36 -6.76 6.78 3.84
CA VAL A 36 -6.11 7.04 2.54
C VAL A 36 -6.27 8.53 2.25
N GLU A 37 -5.15 9.25 2.27
CA GLU A 37 -5.12 10.70 2.06
C GLU A 37 -5.33 11.06 0.59
N ALA A 38 -4.79 10.24 -0.32
CA ALA A 38 -4.92 10.46 -1.75
C ALA A 38 -4.59 9.20 -2.54
N GLU A 39 -5.18 9.06 -3.73
CA GLU A 39 -4.82 8.04 -4.70
C GLU A 39 -4.79 8.66 -6.09
N TRP A 40 -3.83 8.25 -6.91
CA TRP A 40 -3.75 8.72 -8.28
C TRP A 40 -3.10 7.68 -9.19
N ARG A 41 -3.63 7.57 -10.41
CA ARG A 41 -3.07 6.72 -11.45
C ARG A 41 -2.06 7.52 -12.25
N ILE A 42 -0.93 6.90 -12.56
CA ILE A 42 0.13 7.47 -13.40
C ILE A 42 0.38 6.54 -14.59
N PRO A 43 0.92 7.03 -15.72
CA PRO A 43 1.16 6.18 -16.90
C PRO A 43 2.16 5.01 -16.69
N GLY A 44 2.81 4.90 -15.53
CA GLY A 44 3.67 3.78 -15.15
C GLY A 44 3.16 2.93 -13.98
N GLY A 45 1.92 3.16 -13.52
CA GLY A 45 1.36 2.44 -12.38
C GLY A 45 0.35 3.24 -11.57
N LYS A 46 0.10 2.84 -10.32
CA LYS A 46 -0.79 3.54 -9.39
C LYS A 46 -0.02 4.01 -8.18
N ARG A 47 -0.36 5.19 -7.66
CA ARG A 47 0.15 5.71 -6.39
C ARG A 47 -1.00 5.86 -5.41
N PHE A 48 -0.74 5.48 -4.17
CA PHE A 48 -1.66 5.63 -3.05
C PHE A 48 -0.89 6.24 -1.90
N ARG A 49 -1.41 7.32 -1.35
CA ARG A 49 -0.90 7.97 -0.15
C ARG A 49 -1.80 7.60 1.00
N VAL A 50 -1.23 6.93 1.99
CA VAL A 50 -1.94 6.37 3.14
C VAL A 50 -1.31 6.91 4.42
N ARG A 51 -2.15 7.25 5.38
CA ARG A 51 -1.76 7.65 6.72
C ARG A 51 -2.03 6.47 7.65
N VAL A 52 -1.05 6.07 8.44
CA VAL A 52 -1.19 5.01 9.44
C VAL A 52 -1.63 5.56 10.79
N LYS A 53 -2.14 4.71 11.67
CA LYS A 53 -2.56 5.09 13.04
C LYS A 53 -1.44 5.72 13.88
N ASP A 54 -0.18 5.42 13.57
CA ASP A 54 0.98 6.05 14.22
C ASP A 54 1.15 7.54 13.81
N GLY A 55 0.33 8.03 12.87
CA GLY A 55 0.41 9.38 12.30
C GLY A 55 1.43 9.52 11.17
N ARG A 56 2.18 8.46 10.86
CA ARG A 56 3.11 8.42 9.72
C ARG A 56 2.36 8.32 8.40
N ILE A 57 2.99 8.79 7.34
CA ILE A 57 2.44 8.77 6.00
C ILE A 57 3.32 7.88 5.13
N PHE A 58 2.67 7.01 4.35
CA PHE A 58 3.30 6.10 3.42
C PHE A 58 2.73 6.32 2.02
N GLU A 59 3.59 6.27 1.03
CA GLU A 59 3.25 6.26 -0.37
C GLU A 59 3.47 4.86 -0.92
N LEU A 60 2.38 4.19 -1.27
CA LEU A 60 2.38 2.94 -1.99
C LEU A 60 2.42 3.24 -3.48
N PHE A 61 3.39 2.69 -4.19
CA PHE A 61 3.51 2.75 -5.63
C PHE A 61 3.38 1.34 -6.20
N TYR A 62 2.32 1.10 -6.96
CA TYR A 62 2.10 -0.13 -7.67
C TYR A 62 2.54 0.03 -9.12
N GLY A 63 3.64 -0.62 -9.50
CA GLY A 63 4.15 -0.63 -10.86
C GLY A 63 3.46 -1.69 -11.70
N GLU A 64 2.48 -1.30 -12.52
CA GLU A 64 1.71 -2.23 -13.39
C GLU A 64 2.59 -3.01 -14.37
N LEU A 65 3.76 -2.47 -14.74
CA LEU A 65 4.70 -3.11 -15.66
C LEU A 65 5.38 -4.36 -15.08
N TYR A 66 5.62 -4.38 -13.77
CA TYR A 66 6.35 -5.45 -13.09
C TYR A 66 5.48 -6.18 -12.06
N ASP A 67 4.22 -5.74 -11.87
CA ASP A 67 3.32 -6.21 -10.82
C ASP A 67 3.91 -6.06 -9.40
N GLU A 68 4.75 -5.04 -9.21
CA GLU A 68 5.48 -4.83 -7.96
C GLU A 68 4.87 -3.67 -7.15
N TRP A 69 4.73 -3.89 -5.85
CA TRP A 69 4.42 -2.84 -4.88
C TRP A 69 5.73 -2.28 -4.32
N ARG A 70 5.82 -0.95 -4.24
CA ARG A 70 6.89 -0.22 -3.57
C ARG A 70 6.30 0.68 -2.53
N ILE A 71 6.74 0.53 -1.30
CA ILE A 71 6.30 1.34 -0.18
C ILE A 71 7.38 2.39 0.08
N HIS A 72 7.00 3.66 0.18
CA HIS A 72 7.88 4.77 0.51
C HIS A 72 7.35 5.47 1.76
N ALA A 73 8.17 5.59 2.80
CA ALA A 73 7.84 6.44 3.95
C ALA A 73 8.13 7.92 3.60
N VAL A 74 7.18 8.80 3.91
CA VAL A 74 7.28 10.26 3.70
C VAL A 74 7.60 10.99 5.00
#